data_AF-A0A0S8BID5-F1
#
_entry.id   AF-A0A0S8BID5-F1
#
_cell.length_a   1.000
_cell.length_b   1.000
_cell.length_c   1.000
_cell.angle_alpha   90.00
_cell.angle_beta   90.00
_cell.angle_gamma   90.00
#
_symmetry.space_group_name_H-M   'P 1'
#
loop_
_entity.id
_entity.type
_entity.pdbx_description
1 polymer ?
#
loop_
_entity_poly.entity_id
_entity_poly.type
_entity_poly.pdbx_seq_one_letter_code
_entity_poly.pdbx_strand_id
1 'polypeptide(L)'
;MCCAFLTLVLLGPRIFGVFWWIFQPLRWESAFRNIFSGDLWWIWTVLGIVFIPWTTIMYVIVAPGGVAGFDWLWLGLMLVADILWYTGGAGRKRIPGYEGA
;
A
#
# COMPACT_ATOMS: atom_id res chain seq x y z
N MET A 1 22.30 2.54 9.32
CA MET A 1 21.85 1.13 9.29
C MET A 1 20.32 0.99 9.25
N CYS A 2 19.55 1.77 10.03
CA CYS A 2 18.07 1.74 9.98
C CYS A 2 17.46 2.29 8.67
N CYS A 3 18.11 3.26 8.01
CA CYS A 3 17.57 3.88 6.80
C CYS A 3 17.47 2.91 5.62
N ALA A 4 18.46 2.04 5.40
CA ALA A 4 18.45 1.06 4.32
C ALA A 4 17.35 0.01 4.51
N PHE A 5 17.19 -0.49 5.75
CA PHE A 5 16.14 -1.44 6.11
C PHE A 5 14.74 -0.80 6.01
N LEU A 6 14.57 0.44 6.50
CA LEU A 6 13.33 1.20 6.35
C LEU A 6 13.02 1.47 4.88
N THR A 7 14.01 1.82 4.04
CA THR A 7 13.76 1.99 2.60
C THR A 7 13.38 0.67 1.94
N LEU A 8 13.97 -0.46 2.32
CA LEU A 8 13.63 -1.75 1.73
C LEU A 8 12.24 -2.22 2.13
N VAL A 9 11.88 -2.06 3.41
CA VAL A 9 10.57 -2.46 3.93
C VAL A 9 9.46 -1.52 3.48
N LEU A 10 9.75 -0.23 3.22
CA LEU A 10 8.71 0.77 2.96
C LEU A 10 8.64 1.25 1.50
N LEU A 11 9.72 1.12 0.74
CA LEU A 11 9.71 1.25 -0.73
C LEU A 11 9.43 -0.11 -1.40
N GLY A 12 9.73 -1.21 -0.69
CA GLY A 12 9.43 -2.59 -1.08
C GLY A 12 7.97 -2.83 -1.50
N PRO A 13 6.94 -2.35 -0.79
CA PRO A 13 5.54 -2.55 -1.14
C PRO A 13 5.18 -1.97 -2.50
N ARG A 14 5.74 -0.81 -2.86
CA ARG A 14 5.50 -0.18 -4.16
C ARG A 14 6.08 -1.03 -5.28
N ILE A 15 7.34 -1.44 -5.11
CA ILE A 15 8.06 -2.25 -6.10
C ILE A 15 7.41 -3.64 -6.22
N PHE A 16 7.13 -4.29 -5.08
CA PHE A 16 6.46 -5.58 -5.00
C PHE A 16 5.07 -5.54 -5.63
N GLY A 17 4.29 -4.49 -5.36
CA GLY A 17 2.98 -4.29 -5.97
C GLY A 17 3.05 -4.21 -7.49
N VAL A 18 4.01 -3.46 -8.04
CA VAL A 18 4.23 -3.39 -9.50
C VAL A 18 4.64 -4.74 -10.08
N PHE A 19 5.62 -5.43 -9.47
CA PHE A 19 6.02 -6.76 -9.94
C PHE A 19 4.86 -7.75 -9.90
N TRP A 20 4.13 -7.81 -8.80
CA TRP A 20 2.98 -8.71 -8.66
C TRP A 20 1.89 -8.40 -9.68
N TRP A 21 1.62 -7.11 -9.93
CA TRP A 21 0.66 -6.71 -10.95
C TRP A 21 1.05 -7.22 -12.35
N ILE A 22 2.34 -7.15 -12.71
CA ILE A 22 2.86 -7.67 -13.99
C ILE A 22 2.78 -9.20 -14.05
N PHE A 23 3.10 -9.90 -12.95
CA PHE A 23 3.08 -11.37 -12.92
C PHE A 23 1.67 -11.96 -12.88
N GLN A 24 0.70 -11.28 -12.26
CA GLN A 24 -0.66 -11.80 -12.08
C GLN A 24 -1.74 -10.73 -12.34
N PRO A 25 -1.85 -10.19 -13.57
CA PRO A 25 -2.77 -9.10 -13.88
C PRO A 25 -4.25 -9.47 -13.67
N LEU A 26 -4.62 -10.72 -13.96
CA LEU A 26 -5.98 -11.25 -13.78
C LEU A 26 -6.48 -11.13 -12.33
N ARG A 27 -5.58 -11.29 -11.35
CA ARG A 27 -5.95 -11.18 -9.93
C ARG A 27 -6.31 -9.75 -9.57
N TRP A 28 -5.51 -8.80 -10.03
CA TRP A 28 -5.73 -7.38 -9.82
C TRP A 28 -6.97 -6.88 -10.56
N GLU A 29 -7.20 -7.36 -11.78
CA GLU A 29 -8.43 -7.10 -12.51
C GLU A 29 -9.67 -7.56 -11.72
N SER A 30 -9.68 -8.81 -11.23
CA SER A 30 -10.81 -9.32 -10.45
C SER A 30 -11.06 -8.55 -9.14
N ALA A 31 -10.00 -8.05 -8.50
CA ALA A 31 -10.08 -7.29 -7.26
C ALA A 31 -10.66 -5.89 -7.47
N PHE A 32 -10.20 -5.17 -8.51
CA PHE A 32 -10.56 -3.77 -8.76
C PHE A 32 -11.79 -3.58 -9.65
N ARG A 33 -12.13 -4.56 -10.50
CA ARG A 33 -13.29 -4.49 -11.41
C ARG A 33 -14.61 -4.35 -10.67
N ASN A 34 -14.74 -4.94 -9.48
CA ASN A 34 -15.96 -4.89 -8.68
C ASN A 34 -16.15 -3.62 -7.86
N ILE A 35 -15.10 -2.83 -7.61
CA ILE A 35 -15.20 -1.63 -6.74
C ILE A 35 -15.88 -0.48 -7.48
N PHE A 36 -15.51 -0.24 -8.75
CA PHE A 36 -15.91 0.99 -9.47
C PHE A 36 -16.61 0.74 -10.81
N SER A 37 -17.02 -0.50 -11.11
CA SER A 37 -17.89 -0.85 -12.25
C SER A 37 -17.52 -0.15 -13.57
N GLY A 38 -16.23 -0.15 -13.92
CA GLY A 38 -15.74 0.51 -15.13
C GLY A 38 -14.45 -0.11 -15.66
N ASP A 39 -14.22 0.04 -16.96
CA ASP A 39 -13.07 -0.52 -17.69
C ASP A 39 -11.72 0.08 -17.28
N LEU A 40 -11.73 1.07 -16.38
CA LEU A 40 -10.57 1.83 -15.88
C LEU A 40 -9.93 1.22 -14.63
N TRP A 41 -10.08 -0.09 -14.39
CA TRP A 41 -9.56 -0.81 -13.22
C TRP A 41 -8.04 -0.63 -13.00
N TRP A 42 -7.29 -0.45 -14.09
CA TRP A 42 -5.85 -0.24 -14.09
C TRP A 42 -5.46 1.12 -13.49
N ILE A 43 -6.28 2.18 -13.66
CA ILE A 43 -6.02 3.49 -13.08
C ILE A 43 -6.04 3.39 -11.56
N TRP A 44 -7.04 2.69 -11.02
CA TRP A 44 -7.19 2.48 -9.58
C TRP A 44 -6.06 1.63 -9.01
N THR A 45 -5.60 0.64 -9.76
CA THR A 45 -4.42 -0.17 -9.41
C THR A 45 -3.17 0.71 -9.27
N VAL A 46 -2.91 1.57 -10.26
CA VAL A 46 -1.76 2.50 -10.23
C VAL A 46 -1.90 3.51 -9.09
N LEU A 47 -3.09 4.08 -8.90
CA LEU A 47 -3.37 5.03 -7.83
C LEU A 47 -3.13 4.40 -6.45
N GLY A 48 -3.63 3.18 -6.24
CA GLY A 48 -3.44 2.42 -5.02
C GLY A 48 -1.97 2.18 -4.72
N ILE A 49 -1.20 1.66 -5.67
CA ILE A 49 0.23 1.38 -5.50
C ILE A 49 1.03 2.66 -5.17
N VAL A 50 0.64 3.81 -5.73
CA VAL A 50 1.38 5.08 -5.54
C VAL A 50 1.04 5.77 -4.22
N PHE A 51 -0.24 5.81 -3.84
CA PHE A 51 -0.71 6.59 -2.68
C PHE A 51 -0.91 5.75 -1.42
N ILE A 52 -1.31 4.48 -1.56
CA ILE A 52 -1.75 3.64 -0.45
C ILE A 52 -1.27 2.19 -0.70
N PRO A 53 0.06 1.96 -0.80
CA PRO A 53 0.59 0.69 -1.28
C PRO A 53 0.28 -0.50 -0.39
N TRP A 54 0.29 -0.34 0.94
CA TRP A 54 0.06 -1.46 1.86
C TRP A 54 -1.38 -1.93 1.81
N THR A 55 -2.32 -1.00 1.89
CA THR A 55 -3.75 -1.28 1.73
C THR A 55 -4.06 -1.91 0.39
N THR A 56 -3.42 -1.44 -0.69
CA THR A 56 -3.62 -1.98 -2.03
C THR A 56 -3.22 -3.45 -2.12
N ILE A 57 -2.06 -3.82 -1.58
CA ILE A 57 -1.59 -5.23 -1.57
C ILE A 57 -2.54 -6.10 -0.74
N MET A 58 -2.93 -5.64 0.46
CA MET A 58 -3.85 -6.39 1.31
C MET A 58 -5.23 -6.54 0.66
N TYR A 59 -5.70 -5.48 -0.01
CA TYR A 59 -6.95 -5.51 -0.74
C TYR A 59 -6.92 -6.56 -1.87
N VAL A 60 -5.84 -6.66 -2.65
CA VAL A 60 -5.71 -7.68 -3.70
C VAL A 60 -5.63 -9.10 -3.14
N ILE A 61 -5.13 -9.28 -1.92
CA ILE A 61 -5.10 -10.58 -1.24
C ILE A 61 -6.52 -11.04 -0.89
N VAL A 62 -7.33 -10.13 -0.35
CA VAL A 62 -8.65 -10.42 0.21
C VAL A 62 -9.78 -10.38 -0.85
N ALA A 63 -9.74 -9.40 -1.75
CA ALA A 63 -10.85 -9.08 -2.66
C ALA A 63 -11.39 -10.25 -3.52
N PRO A 64 -10.58 -11.22 -4.01
CA PRO A 64 -11.08 -12.33 -4.82
C PRO A 64 -12.12 -13.21 -4.11
N GLY A 65 -12.12 -13.25 -2.76
CA GLY A 65 -13.09 -13.97 -1.95
C GLY A 65 -14.26 -13.13 -1.43
N GLY A 66 -14.27 -11.82 -1.74
CA GLY A 66 -15.11 -10.84 -1.08
C GLY A 66 -14.52 -10.38 0.26
N VAL A 67 -14.72 -9.11 0.61
CA VAL A 67 -14.25 -8.55 1.88
C VAL A 67 -15.30 -8.83 2.96
N ALA A 68 -15.01 -9.74 3.89
CA ALA A 68 -15.96 -10.12 4.93
C ALA A 68 -15.31 -10.29 6.32
N GLY A 69 -16.09 -9.99 7.37
CA GLY A 69 -15.66 -10.25 8.76
C GLY A 69 -14.33 -9.58 9.13
N PHE A 70 -13.31 -10.39 9.40
CA PHE A 70 -12.01 -9.95 9.92
C PHE A 70 -11.14 -9.22 8.88
N ASP A 71 -11.48 -9.31 7.61
CA ASP A 71 -10.77 -8.64 6.52
C ASP A 71 -10.75 -7.12 6.68
N TRP A 72 -11.82 -6.55 7.25
CA TRP A 72 -11.91 -5.13 7.56
C TRP A 72 -10.87 -4.67 8.57
N LEU A 73 -10.53 -5.53 9.54
CA LEU A 73 -9.47 -5.22 10.51
C LEU A 73 -8.11 -5.18 9.82
N TRP A 74 -7.84 -6.12 8.92
CA TRP A 74 -6.59 -6.14 8.15
C TRP A 74 -6.45 -4.95 7.22
N LEU A 75 -7.53 -4.59 6.51
CA LEU A 75 -7.55 -3.38 5.67
C LEU A 75 -7.34 -2.10 6.50
N GLY A 76 -7.98 -2.00 7.66
CA GLY A 76 -7.80 -0.88 8.58
C GLY A 76 -6.37 -0.78 9.11
N LEU A 77 -5.76 -1.91 9.48
CA LEU A 77 -4.37 -1.95 9.95
C LEU A 77 -3.39 -1.50 8.87
N MET A 78 -3.59 -1.96 7.63
CA MET A 78 -2.74 -1.56 6.51
C MET A 78 -2.94 -0.08 6.15
N LEU A 79 -4.13 0.47 6.34
CA LEU A 79 -4.39 1.89 6.16
C LEU A 79 -3.63 2.73 7.19
N VAL A 80 -3.61 2.27 8.44
CA VAL A 80 -2.80 2.89 9.49
C VAL A 80 -1.31 2.82 9.12
N ALA A 81 -0.83 1.69 8.58
CA ALA A 81 0.55 1.58 8.12
C ALA A 81 0.88 2.60 7.01
N ASP A 82 -0.02 2.81 6.06
CA ASP A 82 0.13 3.83 5.01
C ASP A 82 0.16 5.26 5.60
N ILE A 83 -0.66 5.58 6.61
CA ILE A 83 -0.62 6.89 7.30
C ILE A 83 0.67 7.08 8.10
N LEU A 84 1.10 6.05 8.82
CA LEU A 84 2.34 6.06 9.60
C LEU A 84 3.56 6.28 8.69
N TRP A 85 3.52 5.79 7.45
CA TRP A 85 4.54 6.05 6.46
C TRP A 85 4.66 7.54 6.10
N TYR A 86 3.55 8.22 5.83
CA TYR A 86 3.56 9.65 5.51
C TYR A 86 3.93 10.53 6.72
N THR A 87 3.62 10.08 7.94
CA THR A 87 3.84 10.85 9.17
C THR A 87 5.18 10.56 9.86
N GLY A 88 5.83 9.42 9.58
CA GLY A 88 7.04 8.97 10.27
C GLY A 88 8.25 9.91 10.17
N GLY A 89 8.30 10.77 9.15
CA GLY A 89 9.34 11.79 8.99
C GLY A 89 9.02 13.14 9.65
N ALA A 90 7.77 13.39 10.03
CA ALA A 90 7.30 14.71 10.47
C ALA A 90 7.72 15.05 11.93
N GLY A 91 8.01 14.05 12.76
CA GLY A 91 8.46 14.26 14.15
C GLY A 91 9.89 14.79 14.27
N ARG A 92 10.79 14.39 13.35
CA ARG A 92 12.22 14.76 13.42
C ARG A 92 12.50 16.25 13.16
N LYS A 93 11.60 16.94 12.45
CA LYS A 93 11.74 18.36 12.13
C LYS A 93 11.41 19.31 13.29
N ARG A 94 10.91 18.78 14.43
CA ARG A 94 10.49 19.59 15.58
C ARG A 94 11.50 19.60 16.74
N ILE A 95 12.66 18.96 16.58
CA ILE A 95 13.69 18.89 17.62
C ILE A 95 14.70 20.02 17.36
N PRO A 96 14.76 21.07 18.22
CA PRO A 96 15.77 22.12 18.11
C PRO A 96 17.16 21.53 18.32
N GLY A 97 18.10 21.82 17.42
CA GLY A 97 19.48 21.29 17.50
C GLY A 97 19.70 19.91 16.87
N TYR A 98 18.77 19.43 16.03
CA TYR A 98 18.97 18.20 15.27
C TYR A 98 20.01 18.41 14.15
N GLU A 99 21.29 18.23 14.47
CA GLU A 99 22.37 18.00 13.51
C GLU A 99 22.22 16.56 12.97
N GLY A 100 21.39 16.40 11.94
CA GLY A 100 21.22 15.11 11.29
C GLY A 100 22.55 14.61 10.72
N ALA A 101 22.94 13.39 11.07
CA ALA A 101 23.99 12.64 10.36
C ALA A 101 23.62 12.42 8.89
#